data_AF-A0A9E4HTZ7-F1
#
_entry.id   AF-A0A9E4HTZ7-F1
#
_cell.length_a   1.000
_cell.length_b   1.000
_cell.length_c   1.000
_cell.angle_alpha   90.00
_cell.angle_beta   90.00
_cell.angle_gamma   90.00
#
_symmetry.space_group_name_H-M   'P 1'
#
loop_
_entity.id
_entity.type
_entity.pdbx_description
1 polymer ?
#
loop_
_entity_poly.entity_id
_entity_poly.type
_entity_poly.pdbx_seq_one_letter_code
_entity_poly.pdbx_strand_id
1 'polypeptide(L)' 'LDADPARSIMVGESIADFGAARNAGAKVILVDWGYSAHDVHAMGADAVISSYAEFDAAVARVMASEMAS' A
#
# COMPACT_ATOMS: atom_id res chain seq x y z
N LEU A 1 7.02 18.38 1.59
CA LEU A 1 7.18 17.52 2.78
C LEU A 1 8.50 16.79 2.59
N ASP A 2 9.45 16.94 3.50
CA ASP A 2 10.78 16.30 3.45
C ASP A 2 10.71 14.88 4.02
N ALA A 3 9.76 14.08 3.50
CA ALA A 3 9.45 12.76 4.03
C ALA A 3 10.32 11.68 3.37
N ASP A 4 10.80 10.74 4.17
CA ASP A 4 11.49 9.55 3.69
C ASP A 4 10.47 8.57 3.05
N PRO A 5 10.61 8.22 1.76
CA PRO A 5 9.74 7.26 1.11
C PRO A 5 9.73 5.88 1.80
N ALA A 6 10.86 5.44 2.36
CA ALA A 6 10.94 4.16 3.07
C ALA A 6 10.06 4.12 4.32
N ARG A 7 9.75 5.29 4.89
CA ARG A 7 8.85 5.48 6.04
C ARG A 7 7.46 5.97 5.64
N SER A 8 7.12 5.89 4.36
CA SER A 8 5.85 6.35 3.80
C SER A 8 5.06 5.18 3.20
N ILE A 9 3.72 5.32 3.20
CA ILE A 9 2.80 4.37 2.56
C ILE A 9 2.00 5.13 1.51
N MET A 10 2.00 4.62 0.28
CA MET A 10 1.00 4.97 -0.73
C MET A 10 -0.27 4.16 -0.49
N VAL A 11 -1.42 4.81 -0.50
CA VAL A 11 -2.73 4.18 -0.40
C VAL A 11 -3.53 4.55 -1.63
N GLY A 12 -4.02 3.56 -2.36
CA GLY A 12 -4.79 3.76 -3.58
C GLY A 12 -5.47 2.49 -4.03
N GLU A 13 -5.93 2.46 -5.26
CA GLU A 13 -6.78 1.41 -5.81
C GLU A 13 -6.28 0.89 -7.15
N SER A 14 -5.29 1.55 -7.76
CA SER A 14 -4.94 1.32 -9.16
C SER A 14 -3.50 0.86 -9.35
N ILE A 15 -3.22 0.36 -10.57
CA ILE A 15 -1.86 0.06 -11.02
C ILE A 15 -0.95 1.31 -11.01
N ALA A 16 -1.53 2.50 -11.16
CA ALA A 16 -0.77 3.74 -11.11
C ALA A 16 -0.28 4.03 -9.68
N ASP A 17 -1.11 3.80 -8.67
CA ASP A 17 -0.73 3.96 -7.26
C ASP A 17 0.34 2.95 -6.87
N PHE A 18 0.14 1.69 -7.26
CA PHE A 18 1.12 0.63 -7.09
C PHE A 18 2.47 0.97 -7.75
N GLY A 19 2.44 1.38 -9.01
CA GLY A 19 3.64 1.74 -9.76
C GLY A 19 4.35 2.95 -9.15
N ALA A 20 3.60 3.98 -8.75
CA ALA A 20 4.16 5.17 -8.11
C ALA A 20 4.87 4.81 -6.79
N ALA A 21 4.24 3.98 -5.95
CA ALA A 21 4.82 3.55 -4.70
C ALA A 21 6.14 2.77 -4.90
N ARG A 22 6.11 1.76 -5.77
CA ARG A 22 7.29 0.94 -6.06
C ARG A 22 8.43 1.76 -6.68
N ASN A 23 8.13 2.67 -7.59
CA ASN A 23 9.13 3.54 -8.20
C ASN A 23 9.73 4.55 -7.19
N ALA A 24 8.97 4.95 -6.18
CA ALA A 24 9.44 5.84 -5.11
C ALA A 24 10.18 5.11 -3.98
N GLY A 25 10.19 3.78 -3.97
CA GLY A 25 10.69 2.99 -2.83
C GLY A 25 9.79 3.05 -1.59
N ALA A 26 8.52 3.43 -1.77
CA ALA A 26 7.52 3.47 -0.70
C ALA A 26 6.79 2.13 -0.60
N LYS A 27 6.22 1.88 0.60
CA LYS A 27 5.28 0.77 0.80
C LYS A 27 3.93 1.12 0.17
N VAL A 28 3.12 0.12 -0.16
CA VAL A 28 1.81 0.28 -0.81
C VAL A 28 0.73 -0.58 -0.17
N ILE A 29 -0.39 0.06 0.16
CA ILE A 29 -1.64 -0.59 0.53
C ILE A 29 -2.65 -0.30 -0.57
N LEU A 30 -3.25 -1.34 -1.15
CA LEU A 30 -4.35 -1.17 -2.11
C LEU A 30 -5.71 -1.40 -1.45
N VAL A 31 -6.74 -0.74 -1.99
CA VAL A 31 -8.14 -0.97 -1.64
C VAL A 31 -8.85 -1.65 -2.81
N ASP A 32 -9.73 -2.62 -2.51
CA ASP A 32 -10.42 -3.39 -3.56
C ASP A 32 -11.83 -2.89 -3.90
N TRP A 33 -12.32 -1.87 -3.19
CA TRP A 33 -13.63 -1.25 -3.44
C TRP A 33 -13.56 -0.01 -4.37
N GLY A 34 -12.42 0.21 -5.03
CA GLY A 34 -12.24 1.27 -6.03
C GLY A 34 -12.68 0.87 -7.44
N TYR A 35 -12.40 1.71 -8.43
CA TYR A 35 -12.78 1.50 -9.84
C TYR A 35 -11.64 0.91 -10.68
N SER A 36 -10.76 0.11 -10.08
CA SER A 36 -9.62 -0.46 -10.78
C SER A 36 -10.05 -1.37 -11.92
N ALA A 37 -9.41 -1.22 -13.08
CA ALA A 37 -9.57 -2.14 -14.20
C ALA A 37 -8.79 -3.46 -14.01
N HIS A 38 -8.01 -3.56 -12.93
CA HIS A 38 -7.11 -4.68 -12.65
C HIS A 38 -7.43 -5.29 -11.29
N ASP A 39 -7.20 -6.59 -11.15
CA ASP A 39 -7.31 -7.28 -9.87
C ASP A 39 -6.16 -6.86 -8.93
N VAL A 40 -6.49 -6.02 -7.94
CA VAL A 40 -5.52 -5.49 -6.97
C VAL A 40 -4.91 -6.57 -6.08
N HIS A 41 -5.61 -7.70 -5.86
CA HIS A 41 -5.10 -8.82 -5.07
C HIS A 41 -3.96 -9.54 -5.80
N ALA A 42 -3.90 -9.46 -7.13
CA ALA A 42 -2.85 -10.05 -7.95
C ALA A 42 -1.60 -9.16 -8.12
N MET A 43 -1.62 -7.90 -7.65
CA MET A 43 -0.55 -6.93 -7.90
C MET A 43 0.66 -7.07 -6.98
N GLY A 44 0.56 -7.81 -5.87
CA GLY A 44 1.64 -7.93 -4.89
C GLY A 44 1.90 -6.64 -4.11
N ALA A 45 0.83 -5.91 -3.76
CA ALA A 45 0.90 -4.83 -2.78
C ALA A 45 1.30 -5.36 -1.39
N ASP A 46 1.82 -4.50 -0.52
CA ASP A 46 2.24 -4.92 0.83
C ASP A 46 1.02 -5.25 1.71
N ALA A 47 -0.14 -4.66 1.40
CA ALA A 47 -1.45 -5.12 1.83
C ALA A 47 -2.53 -4.78 0.80
N VAL A 48 -3.62 -5.54 0.84
CA VAL A 48 -4.92 -5.13 0.30
C VAL A 48 -5.91 -5.13 1.46
N ILE A 49 -6.74 -4.10 1.55
CA ILE A 49 -7.84 -4.01 2.52
C ILE A 49 -9.18 -3.97 1.78
N SER A 50 -10.26 -4.43 2.43
CA SER A 50 -11.63 -4.41 1.86
C SER A 50 -12.59 -3.43 2.55
N SER A 51 -12.16 -2.79 3.63
CA SER A 51 -12.84 -1.64 4.22
C SER A 51 -11.87 -0.67 4.91
N TYR A 52 -12.30 0.58 5.11
CA TYR A 52 -11.50 1.56 5.87
C TYR A 52 -11.30 1.15 7.34
N ALA A 53 -12.17 0.30 7.90
CA ALA A 53 -12.04 -0.20 9.27
C ALA A 53 -10.78 -1.06 9.48
N GLU A 54 -10.19 -1.58 8.41
CA GLU A 54 -8.95 -2.37 8.45
C GLU A 54 -7.68 -1.51 8.38
N PHE A 55 -7.83 -0.19 8.12
CA PHE A 55 -6.71 0.68 7.75
C PHE A 55 -5.61 0.75 8.81
N ASP A 56 -5.96 1.03 10.06
CA ASP A 56 -4.98 1.17 11.15
C ASP A 56 -4.20 -0.14 11.38
N ALA A 57 -4.90 -1.28 11.33
CA ALA A 57 -4.28 -2.59 11.45
C ALA A 57 -3.35 -2.91 10.27
N ALA A 58 -3.75 -2.54 9.05
CA ALA A 58 -2.92 -2.71 7.87
C ALA A 58 -1.65 -1.85 7.91
N VAL A 59 -1.77 -0.58 8.31
CA VAL A 59 -0.62 0.34 8.49
C VAL A 59 0.36 -0.23 9.52
N ALA A 60 -0.14 -0.67 10.69
CA ALA A 60 0.71 -1.26 11.72
C ALA A 60 1.47 -2.50 11.22
N ARG A 61 0.79 -3.41 10.50
CA ARG A 61 1.40 -4.62 9.93
C ARG A 61 2.48 -4.28 8.88
N VAL A 62 2.16 -3.39 7.95
CA VAL A 62 3.05 -2.99 6.86
C VAL A 62 4.30 -2.30 7.40
N MET A 63 4.16 -1.45 8.42
CA MET A 63 5.29 -0.77 9.06
C MET A 63 6.15 -1.68 9.94
N ALA A 64 5.55 -2.68 10.61
CA ALA A 64 6.30 -3.61 11.47
C ALA A 64 7.23 -4.56 10.70
N SER A 65 6.96 -4.79 9.40
CA SER A 65 7.76 -5.68 8.55
C SER A 65 9.24 -5.28 8.39
N GLU A 66 9.60 -4.02 8.71
CA GLU A 66 10.97 -3.49 8.65
C GLU A 66 11.88 -4.01 9.78
N MET A 67 11.32 -4.42 10.92
CA MET A 67 12.13 -4.74 12.12
C MET A 67 12.70 -6.17 12.12
N ALA A 68 12.39 -6.97 11.10
CA ALA A 68 12.72 -8.40 11.05
C ALA A 68 13.93 -8.73 10.16
N SER A 69 14.78 -7.75 9.82
CA SER A 69 15.99 -7.95 8.99
C SER A 69 17.24 -7.43 9.69
#